data_AF-A0A0P7WMV4-F1
#
_entry.id   AF-A0A0P7WMV4-F1
#
_cell.length_a   1.000
_cell.length_b   1.000
_cell.length_c   1.000
_cell.angle_alpha   90.00
_cell.angle_beta   90.00
_cell.angle_gamma   90.00
#
_symmetry.space_group_name_H-M   'P 1'
#
loop_
_entity.id
_entity.type
_entity.pdbx_description
1 polymer ?
#
loop_
_entity_poly.entity_id
_entity_poly.type
_entity_poly.pdbx_seq_one_letter_code
_entity_poly.pdbx_strand_id
1 'polypeptide(L)'
;AVTGSLSGERMAKHCLKAFLENFVGGGSAGLPPGRGPAPHGAHQDGDQRGECRPSPSPRRMPMFRRRLAKGLVSIWTHSARVHHILAFSRVHSKSTPNIFNSRMIESAEQVYKLELEVFKKDHLSQGLTMTAVMDAMHGFGVSSTEYLQTHYRDAQGWFLFVSFAADLRNTFFVFFPIWFHLKDSVGIKLIWVAVIGDWLNLVFKWILFGERPYWWVHETPYYRNSSVPHIDQFPMTCETGPGSPSGHAMGAAGVYYAMVTSILAIALKEKRRSHLDWCIRGMLWTLFWGVQVCVCLSRVFIGAHFPHQVVAGVITVFEIRKVINEFDEIANANHCELEDKARLFHTGMAVAEVFNRMEWIYNASLKKYFSITLFLLTFALGFYVLLKTVGVDLLWSLEKAKRWCSQAEWVHMDTTPFASLLRNMGTLFGLGLGLHSPLHTEIKRSRSISFRLSCIVASLVLLHLFDSFKPPTQREGLFYLLSFCKSATVPLVTVSIIPYCLSGALSAEDKKHL
;
A
#
# COMPACT_ATOMS: atom_id res chain seq x y z
N ALA A 1 -8.34 5.29 24.27
CA ALA A 1 -8.26 5.83 22.91
C ALA A 1 -6.88 6.43 22.59
N VAL A 2 -6.39 7.45 23.30
CA VAL A 2 -5.10 8.13 22.99
C VAL A 2 -3.86 7.24 23.20
N THR A 3 -3.86 6.35 24.19
CA THR A 3 -2.78 5.36 24.41
C THR A 3 -2.71 4.28 23.33
N GLY A 4 -3.82 3.99 22.65
CA GLY A 4 -3.87 3.05 21.52
C GLY A 4 -3.27 3.62 20.24
N SER A 5 -3.40 4.94 20.01
CA SER A 5 -2.85 5.63 18.84
C SER A 5 -1.31 5.69 18.85
N LEU A 6 -0.70 6.01 20.01
CA LEU A 6 0.76 6.04 20.18
C LEU A 6 1.40 4.64 20.15
N SER A 7 0.68 3.61 20.61
CA SER A 7 1.09 2.21 20.49
C SER A 7 0.97 1.72 19.04
N GLY A 8 -0.10 2.10 18.36
CA GLY A 8 -0.37 1.76 16.96
C GLY A 8 0.67 2.34 16.00
N GLU A 9 1.12 3.58 16.19
CA GLU A 9 2.13 4.22 15.33
C GLU A 9 3.52 3.57 15.48
N ARG A 10 3.91 3.23 16.71
CA ARG A 10 5.19 2.54 16.97
C ARG A 10 5.16 1.12 16.40
N MET A 11 4.04 0.43 16.55
CA MET A 11 3.81 -0.89 15.97
C MET A 11 3.79 -0.84 14.44
N ALA A 12 3.15 0.16 13.82
CA ALA A 12 3.14 0.38 12.38
C ALA A 12 4.55 0.50 11.78
N LYS A 13 5.42 1.28 12.44
CA LYS A 13 6.83 1.43 12.02
C LYS A 13 7.59 0.12 12.14
N HIS A 14 7.40 -0.64 13.22
CA HIS A 14 8.02 -1.97 13.39
C HIS A 14 7.48 -3.01 12.39
N CYS A 15 6.18 -2.99 12.11
CA CYS A 15 5.49 -3.84 11.15
C CYS A 15 5.95 -3.57 9.72
N LEU A 16 5.98 -2.30 9.30
CA LEU A 16 6.46 -1.88 7.99
C LEU A 16 7.95 -2.18 7.82
N LYS A 17 8.75 -2.02 8.88
CA LYS A 17 10.15 -2.43 8.91
C LYS A 17 10.33 -3.94 8.71
N ALA A 18 9.62 -4.77 9.47
CA ALA A 18 9.71 -6.23 9.33
C ALA A 18 9.21 -6.74 7.96
N PHE A 19 8.23 -6.06 7.36
CA PHE A 19 7.78 -6.31 5.99
C PHE A 19 8.90 -6.03 4.98
N LEU A 20 9.52 -4.85 5.05
CA LEU A 20 10.53 -4.41 4.09
C LEU A 20 11.85 -5.17 4.23
N GLU A 21 12.28 -5.51 5.45
CA GLU A 21 13.49 -6.32 5.69
C GLU A 21 13.40 -7.71 5.05
N ASN A 22 12.25 -8.38 5.13
CA ASN A 22 12.04 -9.70 4.52
C ASN A 22 11.76 -9.63 3.00
N PHE A 23 11.13 -8.56 2.53
CA PHE A 23 10.79 -8.38 1.11
C PHE A 23 11.99 -7.97 0.26
N VAL A 24 12.90 -7.14 0.80
CA VAL A 24 14.09 -6.64 0.11
C VAL A 24 15.32 -7.52 0.37
N GLY A 25 15.46 -8.12 1.56
CA GLY A 25 16.66 -8.88 1.98
C GLY A 25 16.78 -10.32 1.45
N GLY A 26 15.92 -10.77 0.53
CA GLY A 26 15.84 -12.16 0.04
C GLY A 26 16.96 -12.63 -0.89
N GLY A 27 18.19 -12.10 -0.75
CA GLY A 27 19.38 -12.51 -1.49
C GLY A 27 20.38 -13.24 -0.59
N SER A 28 20.60 -14.53 -0.86
CA SER A 28 21.60 -15.43 -0.26
C SER A 28 21.24 -16.12 1.07
N ALA A 29 20.60 -17.28 0.95
CA ALA A 29 20.83 -18.39 1.87
C ALA A 29 21.95 -19.27 1.28
N GLY A 30 23.21 -19.00 1.67
CA GLY A 30 24.36 -19.85 1.33
C GLY A 30 24.49 -21.02 2.30
N LEU A 31 24.49 -22.24 1.76
CA LEU A 31 24.82 -23.49 2.46
C LEU A 31 26.22 -23.44 3.12
N PRO A 32 26.46 -24.18 4.22
CA PRO A 32 27.76 -24.18 4.89
C PRO A 32 28.80 -24.97 4.07
N PRO A 33 30.06 -24.51 3.98
CA PRO A 33 31.09 -25.24 3.25
C PRO A 33 31.65 -26.39 4.10
N GLY A 34 31.75 -27.57 3.47
CA GLY A 34 32.45 -28.74 4.00
C GLY A 34 33.96 -28.53 4.09
N ARG A 35 34.58 -29.21 5.05
CA ARG A 35 36.03 -29.25 5.27
C ARG A 35 36.70 -30.15 4.24
N GLY A 36 37.76 -29.64 3.59
CA GLY A 36 38.75 -30.40 2.82
C GLY A 36 40.00 -29.55 2.57
N PRO A 37 41.21 -30.13 2.56
CA PRO A 37 42.46 -29.41 2.89
C PRO A 37 43.17 -28.79 1.66
N ALA A 38 44.05 -27.83 1.96
CA ALA A 38 44.94 -27.12 1.02
C ALA A 38 46.34 -27.82 0.93
N PRO A 39 47.38 -27.25 0.26
CA PRO A 39 47.59 -27.22 -1.20
C PRO A 39 49.05 -27.58 -1.62
N HIS A 40 49.34 -27.67 -2.92
CA HIS A 40 50.69 -27.50 -3.52
C HIS A 40 50.52 -26.89 -4.93
N GLY A 41 51.03 -25.68 -5.21
CA GLY A 41 52.35 -25.39 -5.82
C GLY A 41 52.11 -24.47 -7.03
N ALA A 42 52.37 -23.16 -6.93
CA ALA A 42 53.56 -22.45 -7.41
C ALA A 42 53.65 -22.27 -8.95
N HIS A 43 53.39 -21.05 -9.45
CA HIS A 43 54.35 -20.27 -10.25
C HIS A 43 53.90 -18.81 -10.47
N GLN A 44 54.90 -17.94 -10.52
CA GLN A 44 54.88 -16.47 -10.49
C GLN A 44 54.66 -15.80 -11.86
N ASP A 45 54.20 -14.54 -11.79
CA ASP A 45 54.63 -13.33 -12.54
C ASP A 45 53.39 -12.49 -12.93
N GLY A 46 53.25 -11.21 -12.61
CA GLY A 46 54.11 -10.25 -11.95
C GLY A 46 53.37 -8.91 -11.76
N ASP A 47 54.12 -7.99 -11.17
CA ASP A 47 53.92 -6.54 -11.10
C ASP A 47 53.38 -5.91 -9.79
N GLN A 48 54.20 -4.96 -9.36
CA GLN A 48 54.16 -4.11 -8.18
C GLN A 48 53.19 -2.94 -8.47
N ARG A 49 52.61 -2.16 -7.55
CA ARG A 49 52.79 -1.92 -6.13
C ARG A 49 51.56 -1.09 -5.72
N GLY A 50 50.98 -1.40 -4.56
CA GLY A 50 49.86 -0.64 -4.00
C GLY A 50 49.41 -1.27 -2.68
N GLU A 51 50.30 -1.26 -1.69
CA GLU A 51 50.10 -1.83 -0.35
C GLU A 51 48.82 -1.31 0.32
N CYS A 52 47.84 -2.19 0.56
CA CYS A 52 46.82 -1.99 1.58
C CYS A 52 47.37 -2.47 2.93
N ARG A 53 47.60 -1.53 3.86
CA ARG A 53 47.82 -1.86 5.28
C ARG A 53 46.53 -2.40 5.93
N PRO A 54 46.64 -3.26 6.95
CA PRO A 54 45.49 -3.87 7.59
C PRO A 54 44.71 -2.87 8.46
N SER A 55 43.39 -3.07 8.46
CA SER A 55 42.36 -2.38 9.23
C SER A 55 42.71 -2.13 10.71
N PRO A 56 42.43 -0.95 11.29
CA PRO A 56 42.27 -0.83 12.72
C PRO A 56 40.86 -1.30 13.14
N SER A 57 40.84 -2.17 14.15
CA SER A 57 39.68 -2.63 14.92
C SER A 57 38.63 -1.54 15.27
N PRO A 58 37.36 -1.92 15.51
CA PRO A 58 36.23 -1.00 15.46
C PRO A 58 36.16 -0.13 16.72
N ARG A 59 36.61 1.12 16.62
CA ARG A 59 36.24 2.19 17.55
C ARG A 59 35.75 3.41 16.79
N ARG A 60 34.49 3.39 16.32
CA ARG A 60 33.74 4.62 16.04
C ARG A 60 32.22 4.38 15.96
N MET A 61 31.66 3.91 17.07
CA MET A 61 30.21 3.82 17.28
C MET A 61 29.46 5.10 17.73
N PRO A 62 29.96 6.36 17.67
CA PRO A 62 29.12 7.53 17.96
C PRO A 62 28.57 8.27 16.72
N MET A 63 29.05 8.01 15.49
CA MET A 63 28.55 8.69 14.27
C MET A 63 27.31 8.02 13.65
N PHE A 64 27.17 6.70 13.78
CA PHE A 64 26.02 5.93 13.32
C PHE A 64 24.73 6.29 14.07
N ARG A 65 24.81 6.43 15.41
CA ARG A 65 23.67 6.88 16.23
C ARG A 65 23.28 8.33 15.95
N ARG A 66 24.25 9.21 15.65
CA ARG A 66 23.99 10.62 15.33
C ARG A 66 23.34 10.83 13.95
N ARG A 67 23.64 9.99 12.96
CA ARG A 67 23.01 10.07 11.62
C ARG A 67 21.61 9.44 11.60
N LEU A 68 21.41 8.32 12.30
CA LEU A 68 20.08 7.71 12.49
C LEU A 68 19.14 8.64 13.27
N ALA A 69 19.65 9.33 14.30
CA ALA A 69 18.88 10.33 15.05
C ALA A 69 18.54 11.56 14.19
N LYS A 70 19.42 12.01 13.28
CA LYS A 70 19.15 13.16 12.42
C LYS A 70 18.15 12.85 11.30
N GLY A 71 18.18 11.65 10.72
CA GLY A 71 17.19 11.20 9.73
C GLY A 71 15.78 11.04 10.33
N LEU A 72 15.71 10.40 11.51
CA LEU A 72 14.46 10.27 12.26
C LEU A 72 13.92 11.62 12.74
N VAL A 73 14.79 12.56 13.16
CA VAL A 73 14.40 13.92 13.55
C VAL A 73 13.93 14.76 12.34
N SER A 74 14.48 14.55 11.15
CA SER A 74 14.06 15.28 9.94
C SER A 74 12.63 14.89 9.52
N ILE A 75 12.28 13.60 9.58
CA ILE A 75 10.91 13.12 9.38
C ILE A 75 9.98 13.61 10.49
N TRP A 76 10.50 13.72 11.71
CA TRP A 76 9.77 14.23 12.88
C TRP A 76 9.49 15.74 12.79
N THR A 77 10.39 16.56 12.26
CA THR A 77 10.23 18.03 12.24
C THR A 77 9.16 18.59 11.28
N HIS A 78 8.73 17.83 10.26
CA HIS A 78 7.68 18.29 9.33
C HIS A 78 6.28 17.73 9.61
N SER A 79 6.16 16.71 10.49
CA SER A 79 4.85 16.14 10.84
C SER A 79 4.60 15.99 12.35
N ALA A 80 5.60 16.20 13.21
CA ALA A 80 5.48 16.00 14.65
C ALA A 80 6.29 17.06 15.42
N ARG A 81 5.70 18.24 15.60
CA ARG A 81 6.20 19.21 16.58
C ARG A 81 5.60 19.01 17.98
N VAL A 82 5.04 17.83 18.32
CA VAL A 82 4.24 17.70 19.56
C VAL A 82 4.53 16.48 20.47
N HIS A 83 5.28 15.44 20.08
CA HIS A 83 5.35 14.24 20.95
C HIS A 83 6.76 13.66 21.15
N HIS A 84 7.54 14.20 22.08
CA HIS A 84 8.65 13.47 22.74
C HIS A 84 9.07 14.18 24.04
N ILE A 85 8.82 13.55 25.19
CA ILE A 85 9.72 13.35 26.35
C ILE A 85 8.94 12.47 27.36
N LEU A 86 9.07 11.14 27.27
CA LEU A 86 8.63 10.19 28.31
C LEU A 86 9.35 8.83 28.16
N ALA A 87 10.69 8.84 28.07
CA ALA A 87 11.46 7.59 28.02
C ALA A 87 12.78 7.66 28.78
N PHE A 88 12.81 8.35 29.93
CA PHE A 88 14.03 8.41 30.75
C PHE A 88 13.84 8.30 32.28
N SER A 89 12.78 7.65 32.76
CA SER A 89 12.58 7.50 34.22
C SER A 89 12.24 6.08 34.68
N ARG A 90 12.90 5.04 34.14
CA ARG A 90 12.71 3.66 34.62
C ARG A 90 13.97 2.82 34.82
N VAL A 91 15.14 3.44 34.91
CA VAL A 91 16.38 2.73 35.26
C VAL A 91 17.25 3.64 36.14
N HIS A 92 16.91 3.75 37.43
CA HIS A 92 17.88 3.86 38.53
C HIS A 92 17.13 3.94 39.87
N SER A 93 16.92 2.78 40.48
CA SER A 93 16.79 2.68 41.93
C SER A 93 17.23 1.28 42.34
N LYS A 94 18.54 1.11 42.55
CA LYS A 94 19.12 0.14 43.47
C LYS A 94 20.47 0.68 43.95
N SER A 95 20.74 0.53 45.25
CA SER A 95 21.92 0.95 46.07
C SER A 95 21.96 2.47 46.37
N THR A 96 22.03 2.97 47.60
CA THR A 96 22.47 2.49 48.94
C THR A 96 21.82 3.36 50.05
N PRO A 97 21.84 2.97 51.34
CA PRO A 97 21.18 3.71 52.42
C PRO A 97 22.11 4.79 53.00
N ASN A 98 21.58 6.00 53.24
CA ASN A 98 21.81 6.76 54.47
C ASN A 98 21.07 8.10 54.50
N ILE A 99 20.38 8.31 55.62
CA ILE A 99 20.00 9.58 56.26
C ILE A 99 19.40 10.64 55.31
N PHE A 100 18.09 10.55 55.06
CA PHE A 100 17.33 11.68 54.51
C PHE A 100 16.06 11.94 55.32
N ASN A 101 15.95 13.21 55.71
CA ASN A 101 14.93 13.80 56.57
C ASN A 101 13.51 13.54 56.03
N SER A 102 12.60 13.03 56.85
CA SER A 102 11.23 12.63 56.48
C SER A 102 10.42 13.75 55.82
N ARG A 103 10.72 15.03 56.12
CA ARG A 103 10.10 16.20 55.45
C ARG A 103 10.49 16.39 53.99
N MET A 104 11.68 15.92 53.56
CA MET A 104 12.10 16.04 52.15
C MET A 104 11.44 14.98 51.27
N ILE A 105 11.11 13.81 51.81
CA ILE A 105 10.41 12.74 51.07
C ILE A 105 8.95 13.13 50.82
N GLU A 106 8.25 13.68 51.82
CA GLU A 106 6.89 14.24 51.66
C GLU A 106 6.85 15.39 50.64
N SER A 107 7.86 16.26 50.65
CA SER A 107 7.97 17.37 49.69
C SER A 107 8.22 16.88 48.26
N ALA A 108 9.07 15.87 48.08
CA ALA A 108 9.33 15.27 46.77
C ALA A 108 8.10 14.51 46.22
N GLU A 109 7.33 13.82 47.09
CA GLU A 109 6.09 13.14 46.69
C GLU A 109 4.99 14.14 46.29
N GLN A 110 4.88 15.28 46.98
CA GLN A 110 3.96 16.36 46.61
C GLN A 110 4.32 17.00 45.27
N VAL A 111 5.60 17.28 45.04
CA VAL A 111 6.08 17.82 43.75
C VAL A 111 5.80 16.83 42.62
N TYR A 112 6.03 15.53 42.83
CA TYR A 112 5.76 14.51 41.83
C TYR A 112 4.26 14.37 41.52
N LYS A 113 3.37 14.48 42.53
CA LYS A 113 1.91 14.48 42.32
C LYS A 113 1.44 15.71 41.54
N LEU A 114 1.98 16.89 41.86
CA LEU A 114 1.69 18.13 41.14
C LEU A 114 2.16 18.09 39.68
N GLU A 115 3.38 17.61 39.42
CA GLU A 115 3.88 17.43 38.05
C GLU A 115 3.05 16.41 37.27
N LEU A 116 2.60 15.32 37.91
CA LEU A 116 1.75 14.32 37.28
C LEU A 116 0.34 14.86 36.94
N GLU A 117 -0.20 15.74 37.79
CA GLU A 117 -1.49 16.41 37.56
C GLU A 117 -1.40 17.45 36.44
N VAL A 118 -0.35 18.27 36.43
CA VAL A 118 -0.08 19.22 35.34
C VAL A 118 0.11 18.48 34.02
N PHE A 119 0.91 17.41 34.02
CA PHE A 119 1.14 16.57 32.84
C PHE A 119 -0.15 15.90 32.33
N LYS A 120 -1.01 15.40 33.24
CA LYS A 120 -2.32 14.87 32.88
C LYS A 120 -3.22 15.95 32.29
N LYS A 121 -3.24 17.15 32.87
CA LYS A 121 -4.06 18.27 32.40
C LYS A 121 -3.62 18.77 31.02
N ASP A 122 -2.31 18.84 30.77
CA ASP A 122 -1.75 19.20 29.47
C ASP A 122 -2.02 18.13 28.41
N HIS A 123 -1.90 16.85 28.75
CA HIS A 123 -2.29 15.78 27.83
C HIS A 123 -3.79 15.70 27.57
N LEU A 124 -4.60 15.97 28.58
CA LEU A 124 -6.05 16.03 28.43
C LEU A 124 -6.44 17.23 27.57
N SER A 125 -5.81 18.39 27.75
CA SER A 125 -6.06 19.58 26.93
C SER A 125 -5.61 19.37 25.48
N GLN A 126 -4.42 18.79 25.27
CA GLN A 126 -3.94 18.40 23.94
C GLN A 126 -4.87 17.36 23.29
N GLY A 127 -5.31 16.36 24.04
CA GLY A 127 -6.29 15.38 23.59
C GLY A 127 -7.62 16.03 23.17
N LEU A 128 -8.12 16.98 23.98
CA LEU A 128 -9.35 17.74 23.70
C LEU A 128 -9.21 18.63 22.46
N THR A 129 -8.04 19.26 22.28
CA THR A 129 -7.75 20.09 21.09
C THR A 129 -7.65 19.23 19.82
N MET A 130 -7.05 18.04 19.90
CA MET A 130 -6.98 17.12 18.76
C MET A 130 -8.34 16.55 18.38
N THR A 131 -9.19 16.20 19.34
CA THR A 131 -10.58 15.80 19.04
C THR A 131 -11.36 16.93 18.40
N ALA A 132 -11.21 18.18 18.89
CA ALA A 132 -11.88 19.34 18.31
C ALA A 132 -11.41 19.64 16.88
N VAL A 133 -10.10 19.52 16.60
CA VAL A 133 -9.55 19.66 15.24
C VAL A 133 -10.09 18.58 14.32
N MET A 134 -10.10 17.32 14.75
CA MET A 134 -10.63 16.21 13.96
C MET A 134 -12.13 16.36 13.69
N ASP A 135 -12.91 16.79 14.69
CA ASP A 135 -14.34 17.03 14.52
C ASP A 135 -14.60 18.21 13.57
N ALA A 136 -13.80 19.28 13.63
CA ALA A 136 -13.87 20.37 12.66
C ALA A 136 -13.50 19.91 11.24
N MET A 137 -12.48 19.05 11.09
CA MET A 137 -12.10 18.46 9.80
C MET A 137 -13.18 17.55 9.23
N HIS A 138 -13.83 16.74 10.08
CA HIS A 138 -14.97 15.92 9.68
C HIS A 138 -16.18 16.77 9.34
N GLY A 139 -16.46 17.82 10.12
CA GLY A 139 -17.52 18.80 9.84
C GLY A 139 -17.33 19.48 8.49
N PHE A 140 -16.13 19.99 8.20
CA PHE A 140 -15.77 20.51 6.87
C PHE A 140 -15.98 19.46 5.77
N GLY A 141 -15.66 18.19 6.07
CA GLY A 141 -15.85 17.10 5.15
C GLY A 141 -17.31 16.79 4.85
N VAL A 142 -18.19 16.78 5.87
CA VAL A 142 -19.65 16.64 5.68
C VAL A 142 -20.19 17.80 4.86
N SER A 143 -19.83 19.04 5.19
CA SER A 143 -20.23 20.22 4.41
C SER A 143 -19.73 20.17 2.98
N SER A 144 -18.53 19.63 2.73
CA SER A 144 -18.00 19.42 1.38
C SER A 144 -18.83 18.40 0.59
N THR A 145 -19.24 17.30 1.23
CA THR A 145 -20.12 16.30 0.62
C THR A 145 -21.49 16.90 0.29
N GLU A 146 -22.13 17.57 1.24
CA GLU A 146 -23.43 18.23 1.04
C GLU A 146 -23.36 19.29 -0.07
N TYR A 147 -22.28 20.10 -0.09
CA TYR A 147 -22.06 21.09 -1.15
C TYR A 147 -21.98 20.44 -2.52
N LEU A 148 -21.20 19.37 -2.66
CA LEU A 148 -21.04 18.64 -3.92
C LEU A 148 -22.34 18.00 -4.38
N GLN A 149 -23.08 17.36 -3.47
CA GLN A 149 -24.37 16.73 -3.76
C GLN A 149 -25.44 17.75 -4.17
N THR A 150 -25.43 18.94 -3.55
CA THR A 150 -26.39 20.01 -3.86
C THR A 150 -26.09 20.72 -5.19
N HIS A 151 -24.82 21.07 -5.44
CA HIS A 151 -24.44 21.91 -6.59
C HIS A 151 -24.12 21.11 -7.86
N TYR A 152 -23.76 19.83 -7.73
CA TYR A 152 -23.38 18.97 -8.85
C TYR A 152 -24.27 17.73 -8.98
N ARG A 153 -25.56 17.87 -8.61
CA ARG A 153 -26.55 16.79 -8.69
C ARG A 153 -26.68 16.23 -10.11
N ASP A 154 -26.65 17.09 -11.13
CA ASP A 154 -26.72 16.68 -12.54
C ASP A 154 -25.52 15.84 -12.99
N ALA A 155 -24.38 15.96 -12.29
CA ALA A 155 -23.17 15.18 -12.53
C ALA A 155 -23.08 13.90 -11.67
N GLN A 156 -24.14 13.53 -10.93
CA GLN A 156 -24.17 12.33 -10.08
C GLN A 156 -23.73 11.07 -10.84
N GLY A 157 -24.24 10.85 -12.05
CA GLY A 157 -23.89 9.68 -12.87
C GLY A 157 -22.40 9.62 -13.18
N TRP A 158 -21.78 10.77 -13.42
CA TRP A 158 -20.33 10.88 -13.64
C TRP A 158 -19.54 10.53 -12.38
N PHE A 159 -19.93 11.05 -11.21
CA PHE A 159 -19.25 10.71 -9.95
C PHE A 159 -19.35 9.22 -9.62
N LEU A 160 -20.51 8.61 -9.82
CA LEU A 160 -20.69 7.17 -9.63
C LEU A 160 -19.82 6.38 -10.61
N PHE A 161 -19.83 6.73 -11.89
CA PHE A 161 -19.00 6.09 -12.90
C PHE A 161 -17.50 6.20 -12.57
N VAL A 162 -17.02 7.37 -12.16
CA VAL A 162 -15.61 7.56 -11.79
C VAL A 162 -15.25 6.71 -10.58
N SER A 163 -16.10 6.62 -9.56
CA SER A 163 -15.82 5.76 -8.40
C SER A 163 -15.75 4.30 -8.82
N PHE A 164 -16.67 3.86 -9.67
CA PHE A 164 -16.68 2.50 -10.20
C PHE A 164 -15.40 2.24 -11.01
N ALA A 165 -15.05 3.12 -11.95
CA ALA A 165 -13.87 2.99 -12.80
C ALA A 165 -12.55 2.95 -11.99
N ALA A 166 -12.51 3.65 -10.86
CA ALA A 166 -11.35 3.69 -9.97
C ALA A 166 -11.25 2.49 -9.00
N ASP A 167 -12.23 1.58 -8.98
CA ASP A 167 -12.15 0.36 -8.19
C ASP A 167 -10.98 -0.52 -8.68
N LEU A 168 -10.20 -1.03 -7.73
CA LEU A 168 -9.07 -1.93 -8.02
C LEU A 168 -9.50 -3.19 -8.76
N ARG A 169 -10.77 -3.61 -8.65
CA ARG A 169 -11.34 -4.69 -9.47
C ARG A 169 -11.16 -4.40 -10.96
N ASN A 170 -11.42 -3.18 -11.42
CA ASN A 170 -11.23 -2.82 -12.82
C ASN A 170 -9.75 -2.88 -13.24
N THR A 171 -8.82 -2.70 -12.29
CA THR A 171 -7.40 -2.94 -12.56
C THR A 171 -7.13 -4.40 -12.92
N PHE A 172 -7.71 -5.35 -12.18
CA PHE A 172 -7.51 -6.78 -12.42
C PHE A 172 -8.29 -7.31 -13.63
N PHE A 173 -9.50 -6.84 -13.84
CA PHE A 173 -10.41 -7.38 -14.87
C PHE A 173 -10.29 -6.65 -16.22
N VAL A 174 -9.83 -5.39 -16.25
CA VAL A 174 -9.77 -4.58 -17.48
C VAL A 174 -8.34 -4.17 -17.81
N PHE A 175 -7.65 -3.44 -16.93
CA PHE A 175 -6.32 -2.90 -17.27
C PHE A 175 -5.26 -3.99 -17.39
N PHE A 176 -5.27 -4.99 -16.49
CA PHE A 176 -4.30 -6.06 -16.51
C PHE A 176 -4.33 -6.88 -17.82
N PRO A 177 -5.48 -7.40 -18.30
CA PRO A 177 -5.51 -8.15 -19.56
C PRO A 177 -5.06 -7.33 -20.77
N ILE A 178 -5.48 -6.06 -20.85
CA ILE A 178 -5.06 -5.15 -21.92
C ILE A 178 -3.54 -5.01 -21.91
N TRP A 179 -2.96 -4.61 -20.76
CA TRP A 179 -1.53 -4.37 -20.67
C TRP A 179 -0.70 -5.64 -20.81
N PHE A 180 -1.16 -6.77 -20.28
CA PHE A 180 -0.43 -8.02 -20.36
C PHE A 180 -0.26 -8.49 -21.82
N HIS A 181 -1.32 -8.42 -22.63
CA HIS A 181 -1.25 -8.84 -24.03
C HIS A 181 -0.57 -7.79 -24.94
N LEU A 182 -0.61 -6.50 -24.58
CA LEU A 182 0.17 -5.46 -25.27
C LEU A 182 1.67 -5.58 -24.95
N LYS A 183 2.00 -5.65 -23.65
CA LYS A 183 3.35 -5.76 -23.10
C LYS A 183 3.32 -6.39 -21.70
N ASP A 184 3.62 -7.68 -21.65
CA ASP A 184 3.65 -8.53 -20.45
C ASP A 184 4.29 -7.88 -19.21
N SER A 185 5.45 -7.25 -19.35
CA SER A 185 6.17 -6.55 -18.27
C SER A 185 5.36 -5.42 -17.63
N VAL A 186 4.50 -4.73 -18.38
CA VAL A 186 3.61 -3.70 -17.83
C VAL A 186 2.46 -4.35 -17.09
N GLY A 187 1.85 -5.39 -17.66
CA GLY A 187 0.79 -6.16 -17.00
C GLY A 187 1.23 -6.75 -15.66
N ILE A 188 2.40 -7.39 -15.61
CA ILE A 188 2.99 -7.95 -14.38
C ILE A 188 3.23 -6.85 -13.34
N LYS A 189 3.81 -5.72 -13.76
CA LYS A 189 4.06 -4.55 -12.89
C LYS A 189 2.75 -4.01 -12.28
N LEU A 190 1.68 -3.93 -13.07
CA LEU A 190 0.39 -3.44 -12.60
C LEU A 190 -0.21 -4.31 -11.49
N ILE A 191 -0.14 -5.64 -11.63
CA ILE A 191 -0.62 -6.56 -10.58
C ILE A 191 0.17 -6.35 -9.28
N TRP A 192 1.49 -6.28 -9.36
CA TRP A 192 2.33 -6.08 -8.19
C TRP A 192 2.05 -4.76 -7.47
N VAL A 193 1.94 -3.66 -8.23
CA VAL A 193 1.60 -2.33 -7.69
C VAL A 193 0.23 -2.35 -7.04
N ALA A 194 -0.77 -2.94 -7.68
CA ALA A 194 -2.13 -3.03 -7.16
C ALA A 194 -2.21 -3.86 -5.88
N VAL A 195 -1.63 -5.08 -5.88
CA VAL A 195 -1.67 -6.01 -4.75
C VAL A 195 -0.94 -5.46 -3.53
N ILE A 196 0.29 -4.96 -3.71
CA ILE A 196 1.07 -4.43 -2.59
C ILE A 196 0.51 -3.09 -2.11
N GLY A 197 0.03 -2.24 -3.03
CA GLY A 197 -0.63 -0.99 -2.68
C GLY A 197 -1.87 -1.19 -1.82
N ASP A 198 -2.74 -2.15 -2.20
CA ASP A 198 -3.97 -2.44 -1.45
C ASP A 198 -3.68 -3.17 -0.13
N TRP A 199 -2.66 -4.03 -0.08
CA TRP A 199 -2.19 -4.62 1.18
C TRP A 199 -1.65 -3.56 2.15
N LEU A 200 -0.89 -2.57 1.67
CA LEU A 200 -0.44 -1.46 2.51
C LEU A 200 -1.62 -0.59 2.96
N ASN A 201 -2.59 -0.33 2.07
CA ASN A 201 -3.82 0.39 2.42
C ASN A 201 -4.58 -0.31 3.57
N LEU A 202 -4.69 -1.63 3.49
CA LEU A 202 -5.32 -2.47 4.52
C LEU A 202 -4.63 -2.32 5.88
N VAL A 203 -3.30 -2.44 5.90
CA VAL A 203 -2.50 -2.26 7.13
C VAL A 203 -2.71 -0.87 7.70
N PHE A 204 -2.67 0.19 6.88
CA PHE A 204 -2.91 1.55 7.34
C PHE A 204 -4.33 1.77 7.87
N LYS A 205 -5.35 1.18 7.24
CA LYS A 205 -6.74 1.25 7.72
C LYS A 205 -6.90 0.67 9.12
N TRP A 206 -6.22 -0.43 9.40
CA TRP A 206 -6.20 -1.03 10.74
C TRP A 206 -5.35 -0.27 11.76
N ILE A 207 -4.53 0.69 11.34
CA ILE A 207 -3.75 1.54 12.25
C ILE A 207 -4.46 2.86 12.52
N LEU A 208 -5.09 3.44 11.50
CA LEU A 208 -5.62 4.81 11.55
C LEU A 208 -7.07 4.90 12.03
N PHE A 209 -7.85 3.81 12.00
CA PHE A 209 -9.23 3.78 12.51
C PHE A 209 -10.11 4.93 12.01
N GLY A 210 -10.02 5.25 10.71
CA GLY A 210 -10.74 6.39 10.15
C GLY A 210 -12.25 6.20 10.12
N GLU A 211 -13.00 7.20 10.59
CA GLU A 211 -14.45 7.31 10.44
C GLU A 211 -14.85 7.56 8.96
N ARG A 212 -16.14 7.42 8.62
CA ARG A 212 -16.69 7.77 7.31
C ARG A 212 -17.81 8.79 7.43
N PRO A 213 -18.01 9.67 6.43
CA PRO A 213 -19.02 10.72 6.48
C PRO A 213 -20.43 10.20 6.82
N TYR A 214 -20.88 9.15 6.11
CA TYR A 214 -22.26 8.66 6.18
C TYR A 214 -22.69 8.10 7.54
N TRP A 215 -21.77 7.64 8.39
CA TRP A 215 -22.09 7.22 9.75
C TRP A 215 -21.65 8.25 10.80
N TRP A 216 -20.54 8.97 10.55
CA TRP A 216 -20.00 9.93 11.50
C TRP A 216 -20.96 11.07 11.76
N VAL A 217 -21.65 11.55 10.70
CA VAL A 217 -22.64 12.63 10.78
C VAL A 217 -23.77 12.34 11.78
N HIS A 218 -24.09 11.06 12.01
CA HIS A 218 -25.15 10.64 12.93
C HIS A 218 -24.69 10.33 14.35
N GLU A 219 -23.42 9.94 14.53
CA GLU A 219 -22.89 9.54 15.83
C GLU A 219 -22.16 10.67 16.56
N THR A 220 -21.73 11.70 15.84
CA THR A 220 -20.91 12.76 16.40
C THR A 220 -21.70 13.68 17.35
N PRO A 221 -21.14 14.05 18.51
CA PRO A 221 -21.72 15.10 19.35
C PRO A 221 -21.54 16.50 18.74
N TYR A 222 -20.77 16.65 17.67
CA TYR A 222 -20.45 17.92 17.01
C TYR A 222 -21.71 18.71 16.61
N TYR A 223 -22.76 18.02 16.16
CA TYR A 223 -24.04 18.64 15.76
C TYR A 223 -25.08 18.68 16.89
N ARG A 224 -24.73 18.44 18.17
CA ARG A 224 -25.73 18.40 19.27
C ARG A 224 -26.59 19.67 19.36
N ASN A 225 -26.01 20.83 19.04
CA ASN A 225 -26.65 22.14 19.13
C ASN A 225 -27.02 22.71 17.74
N SER A 226 -27.01 21.90 16.67
CA SER A 226 -27.27 22.34 15.31
C SER A 226 -28.04 21.28 14.53
N SER A 227 -28.69 21.65 13.43
CA SER A 227 -29.31 20.65 12.55
C SER A 227 -28.22 19.78 11.92
N VAL A 228 -28.38 18.47 12.02
CA VAL A 228 -27.51 17.49 11.37
C VAL A 228 -27.65 17.65 9.84
N PRO A 229 -26.58 17.91 9.08
CA PRO A 229 -26.65 18.01 7.63
C PRO A 229 -27.11 16.71 7.00
N HIS A 230 -27.92 16.80 5.94
CA HIS A 230 -28.35 15.62 5.20
C HIS A 230 -27.36 15.33 4.08
N ILE A 231 -26.88 14.07 4.02
CA ILE A 231 -26.03 13.59 2.92
C ILE A 231 -26.68 12.38 2.27
N ASP A 232 -26.77 12.42 0.94
CA ASP A 232 -27.33 11.34 0.14
C ASP A 232 -26.39 10.12 0.16
N GLN A 233 -26.99 8.94 0.22
CA GLN A 233 -26.27 7.67 0.10
C GLN A 233 -26.57 7.03 -1.26
N PHE A 234 -25.57 6.35 -1.81
CA PHE A 234 -25.60 5.68 -3.10
C PHE A 234 -25.17 4.22 -2.96
N PRO A 235 -25.38 3.37 -3.98
CA PRO A 235 -25.00 1.96 -3.91
C PRO A 235 -23.53 1.68 -3.54
N MET A 236 -22.60 2.62 -3.76
CA MET A 236 -21.18 2.48 -3.42
C MET A 236 -20.76 3.19 -2.12
N THR A 237 -21.71 3.79 -1.39
CA THR A 237 -21.42 4.56 -0.16
C THR A 237 -21.05 3.66 1.01
N CYS A 238 -21.79 2.56 1.22
CA CYS A 238 -21.73 1.75 2.43
C CYS A 238 -20.61 0.70 2.43
N GLU A 239 -19.38 1.17 2.26
CA GLU A 239 -18.21 0.31 2.44
C GLU A 239 -18.01 -0.07 3.92
N THR A 240 -17.50 -1.29 4.14
CA THR A 240 -17.47 -1.92 5.47
C THR A 240 -16.13 -1.79 6.20
N GLY A 241 -15.05 -1.39 5.50
CA GLY A 241 -13.74 -1.14 6.11
C GLY A 241 -13.58 0.31 6.63
N PRO A 242 -12.55 0.58 7.46
CA PRO A 242 -12.21 1.94 7.92
C PRO A 242 -11.96 2.92 6.76
N GLY A 243 -12.22 4.21 6.99
CA GLY A 243 -12.18 5.27 5.97
C GLY A 243 -10.79 5.80 5.61
N SER A 244 -9.79 5.70 6.49
CA SER A 244 -8.46 6.31 6.32
C SER A 244 -7.35 5.29 6.10
N PRO A 245 -6.50 5.43 5.06
CA PRO A 245 -6.64 6.32 3.91
C PRO A 245 -7.59 5.75 2.84
N SER A 246 -8.06 6.60 1.92
CA SER A 246 -8.95 6.14 0.85
C SER A 246 -8.26 5.12 -0.08
N GLY A 247 -8.82 3.92 -0.14
CA GLY A 247 -8.31 2.82 -0.99
C GLY A 247 -8.45 3.11 -2.49
N HIS A 248 -9.54 3.76 -2.90
CA HIS A 248 -9.76 4.15 -4.29
C HIS A 248 -8.74 5.21 -4.73
N ALA A 249 -8.53 6.26 -3.92
CA ALA A 249 -7.56 7.30 -4.25
C ALA A 249 -6.11 6.77 -4.27
N MET A 250 -5.75 5.95 -3.28
CA MET A 250 -4.42 5.32 -3.19
C MET A 250 -4.20 4.30 -4.33
N GLY A 251 -5.18 3.45 -4.61
CA GLY A 251 -5.10 2.45 -5.69
C GLY A 251 -5.00 3.12 -7.07
N ALA A 252 -5.87 4.09 -7.35
CA ALA A 252 -5.84 4.87 -8.59
C ALA A 252 -4.49 5.57 -8.79
N ALA A 253 -3.99 6.27 -7.76
CA ALA A 253 -2.69 6.93 -7.83
C ALA A 253 -1.57 5.94 -8.18
N GLY A 254 -1.52 4.76 -7.54
CA GLY A 254 -0.49 3.75 -7.81
C GLY A 254 -0.58 3.16 -9.21
N VAL A 255 -1.78 2.73 -9.62
CA VAL A 255 -2.03 2.06 -10.91
C VAL A 255 -1.84 3.02 -12.09
N TYR A 256 -2.46 4.20 -12.06
CA TYR A 256 -2.35 5.15 -13.16
C TYR A 256 -0.95 5.73 -13.28
N TYR A 257 -0.24 5.91 -12.17
CA TYR A 257 1.18 6.25 -12.20
C TYR A 257 2.01 5.17 -12.91
N ALA A 258 1.77 3.89 -12.58
CA ALA A 258 2.47 2.77 -13.21
C ALA A 258 2.20 2.70 -14.72
N MET A 259 0.96 3.01 -15.14
CA MET A 259 0.59 3.11 -16.56
C MET A 259 1.30 4.29 -17.25
N VAL A 260 1.22 5.50 -16.69
CA VAL A 260 1.83 6.72 -17.27
C VAL A 260 3.34 6.55 -17.42
N THR A 261 4.02 6.05 -16.39
CA THR A 261 5.47 5.79 -16.47
C THR A 261 5.83 4.73 -17.50
N SER A 262 5.02 3.68 -17.62
CA SER A 262 5.23 2.64 -18.63
C SER A 262 5.01 3.16 -20.05
N ILE A 263 3.98 3.98 -20.27
CA ILE A 263 3.72 4.65 -21.55
C ILE A 263 4.89 5.57 -21.90
N LEU A 264 5.34 6.40 -20.97
CA LEU A 264 6.49 7.29 -21.18
C LEU A 264 7.77 6.50 -21.53
N ALA A 265 8.04 5.39 -20.83
CA ALA A 265 9.19 4.55 -21.12
C ALA A 265 9.13 3.88 -22.51
N ILE A 266 7.92 3.62 -23.03
CA ILE A 266 7.72 3.07 -24.37
C ILE A 266 7.81 4.18 -25.44
N ALA A 267 7.11 5.30 -25.22
CA ALA A 267 7.01 6.40 -26.18
C ALA A 267 8.31 7.18 -26.37
N LEU A 268 9.14 7.25 -25.32
CA LEU A 268 10.38 8.05 -25.30
C LEU A 268 11.64 7.22 -25.51
N LYS A 269 11.50 5.99 -26.03
CA LYS A 269 12.61 5.03 -26.20
C LYS A 269 13.54 5.37 -27.37
N GLU A 270 13.14 6.28 -28.26
CA GLU A 270 13.91 6.72 -29.43
C GLU A 270 14.36 8.18 -29.28
N LYS A 271 15.62 8.48 -29.65
CA LYS A 271 16.16 9.84 -29.76
C LYS A 271 15.33 10.66 -30.76
N ARG A 272 14.26 11.32 -30.31
CA ARG A 272 13.47 12.27 -31.11
C ARG A 272 13.20 13.57 -30.35
N ARG A 273 12.81 14.59 -31.12
CA ARG A 273 12.85 16.03 -30.81
C ARG A 273 12.26 16.41 -29.44
N SER A 274 13.01 17.21 -28.66
CA SER A 274 12.71 17.52 -27.25
C SER A 274 11.32 18.13 -26.98
N HIS A 275 10.75 18.86 -27.94
CA HIS A 275 9.45 19.52 -27.74
C HIS A 275 8.27 18.54 -27.73
N LEU A 276 8.28 17.52 -28.59
CA LEU A 276 7.20 16.52 -28.62
C LEU A 276 7.21 15.67 -27.34
N ASP A 277 8.40 15.31 -26.86
CA ASP A 277 8.58 14.58 -25.60
C ASP A 277 8.05 15.38 -24.40
N TRP A 278 8.32 16.69 -24.38
CA TRP A 278 7.81 17.59 -23.35
C TRP A 278 6.27 17.70 -23.42
N CYS A 279 5.69 17.81 -24.63
CA CYS A 279 4.24 17.80 -24.81
C CYS A 279 3.60 16.48 -24.32
N ILE A 280 4.18 15.33 -24.68
CA ILE A 280 3.66 14.02 -24.25
C ILE A 280 3.73 13.88 -22.73
N ARG A 281 4.85 14.28 -22.12
CA ARG A 281 5.00 14.31 -20.65
C ARG A 281 3.95 15.22 -20.01
N GLY A 282 3.82 16.46 -20.50
CA GLY A 282 2.85 17.42 -20.00
C GLY A 282 1.41 16.90 -20.09
N MET A 283 1.04 16.30 -21.23
CA MET A 283 -0.28 15.71 -21.45
C MET A 283 -0.56 14.54 -20.51
N LEU A 284 0.36 13.58 -20.40
CA LEU A 284 0.16 12.39 -19.56
C LEU A 284 0.09 12.72 -18.07
N TRP A 285 0.93 13.65 -17.59
CA TRP A 285 0.88 14.10 -16.19
C TRP A 285 -0.36 14.95 -15.90
N THR A 286 -0.77 15.78 -16.84
CA THR A 286 -2.05 16.53 -16.73
C THR A 286 -3.22 15.56 -16.64
N LEU A 287 -3.25 14.53 -17.50
CA LEU A 287 -4.28 13.50 -17.46
C LEU A 287 -4.28 12.73 -16.13
N PHE A 288 -3.09 12.35 -15.64
CA PHE A 288 -2.95 11.68 -14.35
C PHE A 288 -3.55 12.50 -13.20
N TRP A 289 -3.19 13.78 -13.08
CA TRP A 289 -3.73 14.64 -12.03
C TRP A 289 -5.22 14.93 -12.21
N GLY A 290 -5.69 15.08 -13.45
CA GLY A 290 -7.11 15.22 -13.77
C GLY A 290 -7.92 14.01 -13.29
N VAL A 291 -7.47 12.78 -13.61
CA VAL A 291 -8.09 11.54 -13.11
C VAL A 291 -8.05 11.51 -11.58
N GLN A 292 -6.94 11.88 -10.95
CA GLN A 292 -6.82 11.84 -9.50
C GLN A 292 -7.80 12.78 -8.80
N VAL A 293 -7.98 13.99 -9.32
CA VAL A 293 -8.97 14.96 -8.82
C VAL A 293 -10.38 14.39 -8.98
N CYS A 294 -10.72 13.82 -10.14
CA CYS A 294 -12.02 13.20 -10.38
C CYS A 294 -12.30 12.06 -9.39
N VAL A 295 -11.32 11.19 -9.13
CA VAL A 295 -11.47 10.10 -8.15
C VAL A 295 -11.67 10.67 -6.75
N CYS A 296 -10.86 11.63 -6.31
CA CYS A 296 -11.01 12.25 -4.99
C CYS A 296 -12.40 12.89 -4.81
N LEU A 297 -12.85 13.69 -5.77
CA LEU A 297 -14.17 14.35 -5.71
C LEU A 297 -15.30 13.33 -5.72
N SER A 298 -15.22 12.30 -6.56
CA SER A 298 -16.19 11.21 -6.61
C SER A 298 -16.36 10.52 -5.25
N ARG A 299 -15.26 10.24 -4.55
CA ARG A 299 -15.29 9.57 -3.23
C ARG A 299 -15.85 10.45 -2.10
N VAL A 300 -15.71 11.77 -2.21
CA VAL A 300 -16.34 12.74 -1.30
C VAL A 300 -17.82 12.92 -1.64
N PHE A 301 -18.17 13.02 -2.93
CA PHE A 301 -19.55 13.15 -3.41
C PHE A 301 -20.44 11.99 -2.95
N ILE A 302 -19.94 10.75 -3.04
CA ILE A 302 -20.73 9.58 -2.60
C ILE A 302 -20.77 9.41 -1.07
N GLY A 303 -20.15 10.30 -0.29
CA GLY A 303 -20.15 10.22 1.18
C GLY A 303 -19.33 9.05 1.75
N ALA A 304 -18.47 8.42 0.96
CA ALA A 304 -17.67 7.27 1.40
C ALA A 304 -16.37 7.67 2.11
N HIS A 305 -15.83 8.86 1.83
CA HIS A 305 -14.61 9.37 2.44
C HIS A 305 -14.65 10.88 2.68
N PHE A 306 -13.94 11.34 3.71
CA PHE A 306 -13.68 12.76 3.91
C PHE A 306 -12.57 13.29 2.98
N PRO A 307 -12.53 14.60 2.67
CA PRO A 307 -11.50 15.21 1.82
C PRO A 307 -10.06 14.92 2.27
N HIS A 308 -9.80 14.97 3.57
CA HIS A 308 -8.46 14.68 4.11
C HIS A 308 -8.04 13.21 3.88
N GLN A 309 -8.99 12.27 3.84
CA GLN A 309 -8.71 10.84 3.65
C GLN A 309 -8.34 10.51 2.21
N VAL A 310 -8.99 11.17 1.24
CA VAL A 310 -8.65 11.00 -0.19
C VAL A 310 -7.30 11.64 -0.49
N VAL A 311 -7.03 12.83 0.06
CA VAL A 311 -5.72 13.49 -0.07
C VAL A 311 -4.61 12.65 0.58
N ALA A 312 -4.84 12.14 1.80
CA ALA A 312 -3.90 11.24 2.45
C ALA A 312 -3.65 9.96 1.63
N GLY A 313 -4.68 9.41 1.01
CA GLY A 313 -4.56 8.25 0.11
C GLY A 313 -3.66 8.51 -1.08
N VAL A 314 -3.83 9.67 -1.74
CA VAL A 314 -2.92 10.11 -2.80
C VAL A 314 -1.52 10.23 -2.25
N ILE A 315 -1.27 11.10 -1.26
CA ILE A 315 0.07 11.38 -0.69
C ILE A 315 0.80 10.10 -0.25
N THR A 316 0.09 9.14 0.34
CA THR A 316 0.69 7.88 0.80
C THR A 316 1.44 7.17 -0.34
N VAL A 317 0.90 7.16 -1.56
CA VAL A 317 1.57 6.56 -2.74
C VAL A 317 2.86 7.30 -3.13
N PHE A 318 2.96 8.60 -2.83
CA PHE A 318 4.11 9.43 -3.18
C PHE A 318 5.23 9.28 -2.12
N GLU A 319 4.84 9.04 -0.86
CA GLU A 319 5.73 9.03 0.30
C GLU A 319 6.29 7.65 0.68
N ILE A 320 5.70 6.54 0.23
CA ILE A 320 6.21 5.18 0.45
C ILE A 320 7.69 5.03 -0.01
N ARG A 321 8.21 5.94 -0.85
CA ARG A 321 9.55 5.91 -1.44
C ARG A 321 10.59 6.19 -0.39
N LYS A 322 10.33 7.16 0.48
CA LYS A 322 11.27 7.56 1.53
C LYS A 322 11.49 6.38 2.47
N VAL A 323 10.40 5.70 2.82
CA VAL A 323 10.45 4.49 3.64
C VAL A 323 11.25 3.40 2.93
N ILE A 324 10.88 3.02 1.70
CA ILE A 324 11.55 1.90 1.01
C ILE A 324 13.03 2.21 0.70
N ASN A 325 13.36 3.42 0.27
CA ASN A 325 14.74 3.80 -0.05
C ASN A 325 15.63 3.88 1.20
N GLU A 326 15.11 4.36 2.34
CA GLU A 326 15.83 4.31 3.60
C GLU A 326 16.14 2.85 4.00
N PHE A 327 15.24 1.91 3.70
CA PHE A 327 15.49 0.49 3.94
C PHE A 327 16.42 -0.16 2.92
N ASP A 328 16.37 0.23 1.64
CA ASP A 328 17.30 -0.26 0.61
C ASP A 328 18.74 0.20 0.90
N GLU A 329 18.94 1.45 1.35
CA GLU A 329 20.23 1.92 1.85
C GLU A 329 20.71 1.16 3.11
N ILE A 330 19.79 0.75 3.99
CA ILE A 330 20.10 -0.06 5.19
C ILE A 330 20.41 -1.52 4.82
N ALA A 331 19.72 -2.09 3.82
CA ALA A 331 19.89 -3.47 3.39
C ALA A 331 21.12 -3.65 2.47
N ASN A 332 21.44 -2.65 1.64
CA ASN A 332 22.52 -2.68 0.66
C ASN A 332 23.74 -1.85 1.07
N ALA A 333 23.95 -1.64 2.37
CA ALA A 333 25.09 -0.89 2.94
C ALA A 333 26.51 -1.44 2.58
N ASN A 334 26.60 -2.48 1.73
CA ASN A 334 27.85 -3.06 1.24
C ASN A 334 28.18 -2.76 -0.24
N HIS A 335 27.36 -2.00 -0.98
CA HIS A 335 27.75 -1.52 -2.31
C HIS A 335 27.69 0.01 -2.36
N CYS A 336 28.85 0.60 -2.12
CA CYS A 336 29.08 2.03 -2.30
C CYS A 336 29.34 2.30 -3.78
N GLU A 337 28.37 2.85 -4.49
CA GLU A 337 28.64 3.71 -5.65
C GLU A 337 27.77 4.96 -5.55
N LEU A 338 28.45 6.10 -5.55
CA LEU A 338 27.89 7.42 -5.34
C LEU A 338 27.62 8.10 -6.69
N GLU A 339 26.43 8.67 -6.79
CA GLU A 339 26.03 9.90 -7.50
C GLU A 339 26.49 10.15 -8.95
N ASP A 340 25.49 10.25 -9.85
CA ASP A 340 25.25 11.53 -10.53
C ASP A 340 23.86 11.60 -11.18
N LYS A 341 23.05 12.59 -10.73
CA LYS A 341 22.12 13.43 -11.52
C LYS A 341 21.24 14.26 -10.58
N ALA A 342 21.71 15.47 -10.31
CA ALA A 342 20.97 16.51 -9.63
C ALA A 342 19.66 16.88 -10.36
N ARG A 343 18.65 17.21 -9.54
CA ARG A 343 17.54 18.16 -9.82
C ARG A 343 16.65 17.88 -11.04
N LEU A 344 15.54 17.19 -10.79
CA LEU A 344 14.30 17.42 -11.54
C LEU A 344 13.06 17.29 -10.63
N PHE A 345 12.85 18.30 -9.79
CA PHE A 345 11.58 18.85 -9.26
C PHE A 345 10.32 18.02 -8.87
N HIS A 346 10.22 16.69 -8.99
CA HIS A 346 8.98 15.95 -8.65
C HIS A 346 9.22 14.54 -8.07
N THR A 347 9.84 14.42 -6.89
CA THR A 347 9.98 13.10 -6.22
C THR A 347 8.83 12.84 -5.25
N GLY A 348 7.70 12.41 -5.81
CA GLY A 348 6.62 11.75 -5.11
C GLY A 348 6.25 10.43 -5.80
N MET A 349 7.22 9.60 -6.11
CA MET A 349 7.03 8.51 -7.05
C MET A 349 7.54 7.23 -6.41
N ALA A 350 6.74 6.60 -5.55
CA ALA A 350 7.24 5.54 -4.69
C ALA A 350 6.97 4.13 -5.17
N VAL A 351 5.72 3.69 -5.10
CA VAL A 351 5.40 2.26 -5.16
C VAL A 351 5.75 1.74 -6.55
N ALA A 352 5.23 2.39 -7.57
CA ALA A 352 5.45 2.01 -8.96
C ALA A 352 6.86 2.32 -9.49
N GLU A 353 7.62 3.22 -8.85
CA GLU A 353 9.05 3.46 -9.15
C GLU A 353 9.93 2.39 -8.49
N VAL A 354 9.61 1.97 -7.27
CA VAL A 354 10.24 0.83 -6.60
C VAL A 354 10.03 -0.43 -7.45
N PHE A 355 8.81 -0.69 -7.91
CA PHE A 355 8.56 -1.78 -8.87
C PHE A 355 9.20 -1.55 -10.26
N ASN A 356 9.52 -0.31 -10.62
CA ASN A 356 10.28 -0.01 -11.84
C ASN A 356 11.77 -0.41 -11.71
N ARG A 357 12.30 -0.41 -10.49
CA ARG A 357 13.69 -0.80 -10.18
C ARG A 357 13.83 -2.27 -9.77
N MET A 358 12.75 -2.90 -9.34
CA MET A 358 12.74 -4.30 -8.92
C MET A 358 12.63 -5.25 -10.13
N GLU A 359 13.71 -5.41 -10.89
CA GLU A 359 13.76 -6.33 -12.03
C GLU A 359 13.51 -7.80 -11.64
N TRP A 360 13.68 -8.14 -10.35
CA TRP A 360 13.45 -9.49 -9.84
C TRP A 360 11.99 -9.96 -10.02
N ILE A 361 11.02 -9.05 -10.12
CA ILE A 361 9.59 -9.42 -10.29
C ILE A 361 9.35 -10.13 -11.62
N TYR A 362 10.17 -9.86 -12.63
CA TYR A 362 10.05 -10.45 -13.97
C TYR A 362 10.71 -11.83 -14.07
N ASN A 363 11.68 -12.09 -13.21
CA ASN A 363 12.43 -13.36 -13.16
C ASN A 363 12.12 -14.16 -11.88
N ALA A 364 11.03 -13.82 -11.17
CA ALA A 364 10.66 -14.44 -9.92
C ALA A 364 10.15 -15.87 -10.15
N SER A 365 10.79 -16.86 -9.52
CA SER A 365 10.31 -18.25 -9.55
C SER A 365 8.93 -18.41 -8.90
N LEU A 366 8.19 -19.46 -9.27
CA LEU A 366 6.92 -19.83 -8.63
C LEU A 366 7.02 -19.95 -7.10
N LYS A 367 8.15 -20.46 -6.58
CA LYS A 367 8.42 -20.54 -5.14
C LYS A 367 8.42 -19.17 -4.48
N LYS A 368 8.93 -18.13 -5.15
CA LYS A 368 8.92 -16.75 -4.63
C LYS A 368 7.50 -16.19 -4.59
N TYR A 369 6.70 -16.38 -5.64
CA TYR A 369 5.29 -15.99 -5.63
C TYR A 369 4.53 -16.64 -4.47
N PHE A 370 4.69 -17.96 -4.28
CA PHE A 370 4.07 -18.66 -3.17
C PHE A 370 4.54 -18.16 -1.80
N SER A 371 5.85 -17.96 -1.63
CA SER A 371 6.44 -17.48 -0.37
C SER A 371 5.95 -16.07 -0.02
N ILE A 372 5.87 -15.17 -1.00
CA ILE A 372 5.40 -13.80 -0.79
C ILE A 372 3.90 -13.79 -0.48
N THR A 373 3.08 -14.54 -1.21
CA THR A 373 1.64 -14.67 -0.90
C THR A 373 1.43 -15.21 0.52
N LEU A 374 2.15 -16.26 0.91
CA LEU A 374 2.07 -16.81 2.25
C LEU A 374 2.52 -15.80 3.31
N PHE A 375 3.61 -15.08 3.06
CA PHE A 375 4.11 -14.04 3.96
C PHE A 375 3.11 -12.89 4.15
N LEU A 376 2.57 -12.34 3.07
CA LEU A 376 1.58 -11.26 3.12
C LEU A 376 0.30 -11.68 3.87
N LEU A 377 -0.15 -12.92 3.64
CA LEU A 377 -1.31 -13.49 4.32
C LEU A 377 -1.06 -13.71 5.81
N THR A 378 0.03 -14.40 6.16
CA THR A 378 0.39 -14.70 7.56
C THR A 378 0.67 -13.43 8.35
N PHE A 379 1.33 -12.44 7.75
CA PHE A 379 1.55 -11.14 8.37
C PHE A 379 0.23 -10.43 8.65
N ALA A 380 -0.66 -10.31 7.66
CA ALA A 380 -1.93 -9.61 7.83
C ALA A 380 -2.81 -10.29 8.88
N LEU A 381 -2.86 -11.63 8.86
CA LEU A 381 -3.56 -12.42 9.88
C LEU A 381 -2.93 -12.29 11.27
N GLY A 382 -1.60 -12.36 11.36
CA GLY A 382 -0.87 -12.18 12.62
C GLY A 382 -1.07 -10.78 13.21
N PHE A 383 -1.06 -9.75 12.36
CA PHE A 383 -1.32 -8.37 12.75
C PHE A 383 -2.78 -8.17 13.18
N TYR A 384 -3.74 -8.79 12.49
CA TYR A 384 -5.14 -8.82 12.90
C TYR A 384 -5.30 -9.44 14.30
N VAL A 385 -4.70 -10.62 14.53
CA VAL A 385 -4.75 -11.30 15.84
C VAL A 385 -4.09 -10.44 16.91
N LEU A 386 -2.94 -9.82 16.61
CA LEU A 386 -2.24 -8.94 17.53
C LEU A 386 -3.13 -7.76 17.96
N LEU A 387 -3.74 -7.04 17.01
CA LEU A 387 -4.66 -5.93 17.31
C LEU A 387 -5.85 -6.40 18.15
N LYS A 388 -6.41 -7.58 17.83
CA LYS A 388 -7.49 -8.19 18.61
C LYS A 388 -7.06 -8.51 20.05
N THR A 389 -5.85 -9.04 20.26
CA THR A 389 -5.32 -9.33 21.61
C THR A 389 -5.03 -8.07 22.43
N VAL A 390 -4.74 -6.95 21.78
CA VAL A 390 -4.58 -5.63 22.42
C VAL A 390 -5.94 -4.98 22.74
N GLY A 391 -7.05 -5.67 22.47
CA GLY A 391 -8.40 -5.21 22.77
C GLY A 391 -8.94 -4.20 21.76
N VAL A 392 -8.34 -4.15 20.57
CA VAL A 392 -8.81 -3.27 19.49
C VAL A 392 -9.91 -3.99 18.72
N ASP A 393 -11.11 -3.43 18.75
CA ASP A 393 -12.20 -3.91 17.90
C ASP A 393 -11.89 -3.57 16.44
N LEU A 394 -11.86 -4.59 15.58
CA LEU A 394 -11.61 -4.47 14.14
C LEU A 394 -12.90 -4.58 13.31
N LEU A 395 -14.00 -4.98 13.94
CA LEU A 395 -15.32 -5.11 13.32
C LEU A 395 -16.21 -3.88 13.57
N TRP A 396 -15.76 -2.93 14.40
CA TRP A 396 -16.45 -1.66 14.68
C TRP A 396 -16.99 -0.97 13.41
N SER A 397 -16.21 -0.93 12.33
CA SER A 397 -16.62 -0.28 11.08
C SER A 397 -17.70 -1.06 10.32
N LEU A 398 -17.70 -2.38 10.46
CA LEU A 398 -18.74 -3.24 9.89
C LEU A 398 -20.07 -3.04 10.62
N GLU A 399 -20.05 -2.91 11.94
CA GLU A 399 -21.23 -2.62 12.74
C GLU A 399 -21.82 -1.24 12.39
N LYS A 400 -20.97 -0.21 12.27
CA LYS A 400 -21.40 1.12 11.82
C LYS A 400 -21.99 1.10 10.42
N ALA A 401 -21.36 0.39 9.48
CA ALA A 401 -21.87 0.24 8.13
C ALA A 401 -23.26 -0.40 8.11
N LYS A 402 -23.47 -1.49 8.86
CA LYS A 402 -24.77 -2.16 8.96
C LYS A 402 -25.84 -1.29 9.62
N ARG A 403 -25.46 -0.43 10.56
CA ARG A 403 -26.38 0.42 11.33
C ARG A 403 -26.86 1.64 10.54
N TRP A 404 -25.95 2.30 9.81
CA TRP A 404 -26.21 3.61 9.21
C TRP A 404 -26.37 3.59 7.69
N CYS A 405 -26.18 2.43 7.06
CA CYS A 405 -26.49 2.30 5.64
C CYS A 405 -28.00 2.34 5.41
N SER A 406 -28.46 3.14 4.45
CA SER A 406 -29.88 3.30 4.14
C SER A 406 -30.53 2.05 3.54
N GLN A 407 -29.76 1.25 2.79
CA GLN A 407 -30.21 -0.01 2.20
C GLN A 407 -29.25 -1.15 2.53
N ALA A 408 -29.77 -2.23 3.10
CA ALA A 408 -28.97 -3.38 3.50
C ALA A 408 -28.20 -4.01 2.32
N GLU A 409 -28.74 -3.93 1.10
CA GLU A 409 -28.12 -4.41 -0.13
C GLU A 409 -26.89 -3.60 -0.59
N TRP A 410 -26.70 -2.37 -0.07
CA TRP A 410 -25.51 -1.56 -0.34
C TRP A 410 -24.37 -1.88 0.62
N VAL A 411 -24.60 -2.71 1.64
CA VAL A 411 -23.55 -3.19 2.55
C VAL A 411 -22.73 -4.28 1.87
N HIS A 412 -21.64 -3.86 1.24
CA HIS A 412 -20.80 -4.70 0.40
C HIS A 412 -19.77 -5.50 1.22
N MET A 413 -20.03 -6.79 1.44
CA MET A 413 -19.13 -7.69 2.20
C MET A 413 -17.77 -7.95 1.52
N ASP A 414 -17.70 -7.78 0.21
CA ASP A 414 -16.48 -7.82 -0.60
C ASP A 414 -15.54 -6.62 -0.37
N THR A 415 -16.06 -5.53 0.26
CA THR A 415 -15.24 -4.40 0.70
C THR A 415 -14.63 -4.60 2.10
N THR A 416 -14.87 -5.76 2.72
CA THR A 416 -14.27 -6.07 4.02
C THR A 416 -12.76 -6.19 3.91
N PRO A 417 -12.02 -5.79 4.96
CA PRO A 417 -10.57 -5.96 5.05
C PRO A 417 -10.07 -7.36 4.65
N PHE A 418 -10.76 -8.41 5.12
CA PHE A 418 -10.38 -9.79 4.84
C PHE A 418 -10.71 -10.23 3.41
N ALA A 419 -11.83 -9.78 2.84
CA ALA A 419 -12.14 -10.04 1.43
C ALA A 419 -11.09 -9.42 0.49
N SER A 420 -10.65 -8.18 0.78
CA SER A 420 -9.59 -7.52 0.01
C SER A 420 -8.26 -8.26 0.10
N LEU A 421 -7.89 -8.71 1.31
CA LEU A 421 -6.69 -9.50 1.54
C LEU A 421 -6.70 -10.78 0.68
N LEU A 422 -7.77 -11.57 0.75
CA LEU A 422 -7.85 -12.83 -0.01
C LEU A 422 -7.91 -12.61 -1.52
N ARG A 423 -8.57 -11.55 -1.98
CA ARG A 423 -8.52 -11.14 -3.38
C ARG A 423 -7.09 -10.88 -3.83
N ASN A 424 -6.33 -10.08 -3.08
CA ASN A 424 -4.93 -9.77 -3.39
C ASN A 424 -4.04 -11.02 -3.41
N MET A 425 -4.22 -11.90 -2.42
CA MET A 425 -3.47 -13.16 -2.35
C MET A 425 -3.81 -14.08 -3.51
N GLY A 426 -5.09 -14.18 -3.85
CA GLY A 426 -5.57 -14.94 -5.01
C GLY A 426 -4.96 -14.43 -6.30
N THR A 427 -5.04 -13.11 -6.55
CA THR A 427 -4.45 -12.49 -7.74
C THR A 427 -2.94 -12.75 -7.85
N LEU A 428 -2.18 -12.58 -6.77
CA LEU A 428 -0.72 -12.79 -6.80
C LEU A 428 -0.37 -14.27 -7.02
N PHE A 429 -1.10 -15.17 -6.37
CA PHE A 429 -0.95 -16.61 -6.53
C PHE A 429 -1.29 -17.06 -7.96
N GLY A 430 -2.42 -16.60 -8.50
CA GLY A 430 -2.86 -16.90 -9.85
C GLY A 430 -1.92 -16.35 -10.94
N LEU A 431 -1.33 -15.18 -10.73
CA LEU A 431 -0.29 -14.64 -11.60
C LEU A 431 0.96 -15.54 -11.59
N GLY A 432 1.40 -15.98 -10.41
CA GLY A 432 2.51 -16.91 -10.25
C GLY A 432 2.28 -18.22 -11.01
N LEU A 433 1.10 -18.83 -10.84
CA LEU A 433 0.69 -20.04 -11.56
C LEU A 433 0.62 -19.80 -13.08
N GLY A 434 0.08 -18.65 -13.50
CA GLY A 434 -0.07 -18.33 -14.91
C GLY A 434 1.27 -18.22 -15.63
N LEU A 435 2.20 -17.45 -15.06
CA LEU A 435 3.52 -17.23 -15.66
C LEU A 435 4.40 -18.49 -15.72
N HIS A 436 4.18 -19.44 -14.81
CA HIS A 436 4.95 -20.69 -14.71
C HIS A 436 4.22 -21.92 -15.23
N SER A 437 3.01 -21.74 -15.77
CA SER A 437 2.26 -22.84 -16.37
C SER A 437 2.98 -23.32 -17.65
N PRO A 438 3.07 -24.63 -17.91
CA PRO A 438 3.63 -25.16 -19.16
C PRO A 438 2.90 -24.58 -20.39
N LEU A 439 1.60 -24.27 -20.24
CA LEU A 439 0.79 -23.62 -21.27
C LEU A 439 1.33 -22.24 -21.64
N HIS A 440 1.94 -21.49 -20.72
CA HIS A 440 2.48 -20.16 -21.02
C HIS A 440 3.79 -20.25 -21.82
N THR A 441 4.65 -21.23 -21.51
CA THR A 441 5.96 -21.39 -22.16
C THR A 441 5.87 -21.77 -23.63
N GLU A 442 4.86 -22.56 -24.02
CA GLU A 442 4.66 -22.96 -25.43
C GLU A 442 4.30 -21.79 -26.34
N ILE A 443 3.68 -20.74 -25.79
CA ILE A 443 3.05 -19.66 -26.58
C ILE A 443 3.94 -18.40 -26.60
N LYS A 444 5.20 -18.47 -26.12
CA LYS A 444 6.13 -17.32 -26.12
C LYS A 444 6.72 -17.02 -27.51
N ARG A 445 6.37 -17.82 -28.54
CA ARG A 445 6.85 -17.67 -29.92
C ARG A 445 6.03 -16.59 -30.66
N SER A 446 6.74 -15.68 -31.33
CA SER A 446 6.28 -14.42 -31.93
C SER A 446 4.80 -14.39 -32.36
N ARG A 447 3.99 -13.58 -31.66
CA ARG A 447 2.54 -13.43 -31.89
C ARG A 447 2.25 -12.20 -32.74
N SER A 448 1.43 -12.37 -33.79
CA SER A 448 0.88 -11.28 -34.59
C SER A 448 0.08 -10.29 -33.74
N ILE A 449 -0.05 -9.05 -34.22
CA ILE A 449 -0.88 -8.03 -33.55
C ILE A 449 -2.34 -8.52 -33.45
N SER A 450 -2.85 -9.17 -34.50
CA SER A 450 -4.19 -9.76 -34.53
C SER A 450 -4.38 -10.78 -33.41
N PHE A 451 -3.41 -11.65 -33.16
CA PHE A 451 -3.48 -12.62 -32.07
C PHE A 451 -3.58 -11.94 -30.69
N ARG A 452 -2.79 -10.87 -30.46
CA ARG A 452 -2.82 -10.12 -29.19
C ARG A 452 -4.17 -9.44 -28.99
N LEU A 453 -4.73 -8.81 -30.04
CA LEU A 453 -6.05 -8.19 -29.99
C LEU A 453 -7.14 -9.22 -29.71
N SER A 454 -7.11 -10.39 -30.35
CA SER A 454 -8.04 -11.48 -30.06
C SER A 454 -7.94 -11.96 -28.61
N CYS A 455 -6.72 -12.06 -28.04
CA CYS A 455 -6.52 -12.39 -26.64
C CYS A 455 -7.11 -11.32 -25.70
N ILE A 456 -6.97 -10.03 -26.02
CA ILE A 456 -7.54 -8.92 -25.24
C ILE A 456 -9.06 -9.02 -25.25
N VAL A 457 -9.68 -9.11 -26.44
CA VAL A 457 -11.14 -9.19 -26.57
C VAL A 457 -11.69 -10.41 -25.84
N ALA A 458 -11.09 -11.60 -26.06
CA ALA A 458 -11.49 -12.82 -25.37
C ALA A 458 -11.35 -12.69 -23.85
N SER A 459 -10.25 -12.09 -23.36
CA SER A 459 -10.04 -11.86 -21.93
C SER A 459 -11.09 -10.92 -21.34
N LEU A 460 -11.35 -9.79 -21.98
CA LEU A 460 -12.33 -8.81 -21.48
C LEU A 460 -13.74 -9.40 -21.45
N VAL A 461 -14.16 -10.12 -22.48
CA VAL A 461 -15.49 -10.75 -22.54
C VAL A 461 -15.63 -11.84 -21.48
N LEU A 462 -14.67 -12.78 -21.41
CA LEU A 462 -14.73 -13.88 -20.46
C LEU A 462 -14.67 -13.40 -19.01
N LEU A 463 -13.79 -12.44 -18.72
CA LEU A 463 -13.66 -11.89 -17.38
C LEU A 463 -14.85 -11.02 -16.97
N HIS A 464 -15.50 -10.32 -17.90
CA HIS A 464 -16.73 -9.58 -17.62
C HIS A 464 -17.90 -10.52 -17.28
N LEU A 465 -18.06 -11.60 -18.06
CA LEU A 465 -19.03 -12.65 -17.75
C LEU A 465 -18.72 -13.30 -16.39
N PHE A 466 -17.44 -13.55 -16.12
CA PHE A 466 -16.99 -14.12 -14.86
C PHE A 466 -17.23 -13.19 -13.66
N ASP A 467 -17.11 -11.87 -13.82
CA ASP A 467 -17.35 -10.94 -12.73
C ASP A 467 -18.84 -10.86 -12.33
N SER A 468 -19.74 -11.05 -13.30
CA SER A 468 -21.19 -11.08 -13.08
C SER A 468 -21.63 -12.17 -12.09
N PHE A 469 -20.85 -13.24 -11.91
CA PHE A 469 -21.11 -14.25 -10.90
C PHE A 469 -20.68 -13.78 -9.50
N LYS A 470 -21.68 -13.57 -8.63
CA LYS A 470 -21.48 -13.24 -7.21
C LYS A 470 -21.40 -14.51 -6.37
N PRO A 471 -20.32 -14.72 -5.57
CA PRO A 471 -20.23 -15.86 -4.67
C PRO A 471 -21.36 -15.85 -3.62
N PRO A 472 -21.85 -17.02 -3.18
CA PRO A 472 -22.85 -17.13 -2.12
C PRO A 472 -22.32 -16.52 -0.80
N THR A 473 -23.10 -15.63 -0.21
CA THR A 473 -22.74 -14.85 0.99
C THR A 473 -23.18 -15.48 2.32
N GLN A 474 -23.99 -16.54 2.29
CA GLN A 474 -24.61 -17.13 3.49
C GLN A 474 -23.63 -17.91 4.39
N ARG A 475 -22.49 -18.36 3.86
CA ARG A 475 -21.43 -19.03 4.63
C ARG A 475 -20.12 -18.27 4.46
N GLU A 476 -19.67 -17.60 5.52
CA GLU A 476 -18.49 -16.72 5.50
C GLU A 476 -17.23 -17.42 4.95
N GLY A 477 -16.91 -18.62 5.45
CA GLY A 477 -15.74 -19.37 4.99
C GLY A 477 -15.81 -19.76 3.51
N LEU A 478 -17.00 -20.11 3.00
CA LEU A 478 -17.21 -20.44 1.60
C LEU A 478 -17.09 -19.19 0.72
N PHE A 479 -17.65 -18.06 1.16
CA PHE A 479 -17.53 -16.77 0.47
C PHE A 479 -16.06 -16.40 0.27
N TYR A 480 -15.26 -16.45 1.34
CA TYR A 480 -13.84 -16.11 1.32
C TYR A 480 -13.01 -17.05 0.44
N LEU A 481 -13.25 -18.37 0.52
CA LEU A 481 -12.60 -19.34 -0.36
C LEU A 481 -12.94 -19.08 -1.84
N LEU A 482 -14.21 -18.87 -2.16
CA LEU A 482 -14.64 -18.58 -3.52
C LEU A 482 -14.12 -17.24 -4.03
N SER A 483 -14.00 -16.22 -3.17
CA SER A 483 -13.37 -14.93 -3.52
C SER A 483 -11.89 -15.10 -3.85
N PHE A 484 -11.15 -15.92 -3.08
CA PHE A 484 -9.77 -16.25 -3.39
C PHE A 484 -9.66 -16.98 -4.73
N CYS A 485 -10.45 -18.03 -4.93
CA CYS A 485 -10.47 -18.79 -6.19
C CYS A 485 -10.84 -17.91 -7.38
N LYS A 486 -11.89 -17.08 -7.25
CA LYS A 486 -12.29 -16.11 -8.28
C LYS A 486 -11.11 -15.20 -8.65
N SER A 487 -10.41 -14.67 -7.65
CA SER A 487 -9.30 -13.74 -7.87
C SER A 487 -8.05 -14.41 -8.44
N ALA A 488 -7.78 -15.67 -8.11
CA ALA A 488 -6.68 -16.46 -8.69
C ALA A 488 -6.95 -16.86 -10.15
N THR A 489 -8.20 -17.13 -10.50
CA THR A 489 -8.60 -17.49 -11.86
C THR A 489 -8.33 -16.36 -12.85
N VAL A 490 -8.55 -15.09 -12.47
CA VAL A 490 -8.39 -13.94 -13.38
C VAL A 490 -7.02 -13.91 -14.07
N PRO A 491 -5.88 -13.80 -13.34
CA PRO A 491 -4.57 -13.78 -13.97
C PRO A 491 -4.18 -15.12 -14.60
N LEU A 492 -4.58 -16.26 -14.03
CA LEU A 492 -4.31 -17.57 -14.62
C LEU A 492 -4.94 -17.71 -16.01
N VAL A 493 -6.20 -17.31 -16.14
CA VAL A 493 -6.95 -17.37 -17.40
C VAL A 493 -6.35 -16.43 -18.44
N THR A 494 -6.05 -15.18 -18.06
CA THR A 494 -5.47 -14.18 -18.96
C THR A 494 -4.09 -14.57 -19.46
N VAL A 495 -3.22 -15.09 -18.57
CA VAL A 495 -1.80 -15.32 -18.87
C VAL A 495 -1.56 -16.62 -19.63
N SER A 496 -2.34 -17.66 -19.32
CA SER A 496 -2.07 -19.03 -19.81
C SER A 496 -3.21 -19.59 -20.64
N ILE A 497 -4.43 -19.64 -20.09
CA ILE A 497 -5.53 -20.42 -20.67
C ILE A 497 -6.03 -19.80 -21.98
N ILE A 498 -6.33 -18.49 -21.99
CA ILE A 498 -6.87 -17.82 -23.18
C ILE A 498 -5.88 -17.87 -24.36
N PRO A 499 -4.59 -17.49 -24.18
CA PRO A 499 -3.61 -17.64 -25.24
C PRO A 499 -3.50 -19.08 -25.76
N TYR A 500 -3.58 -20.07 -24.87
CA TYR A 500 -3.46 -21.48 -25.26
C TYR A 500 -4.63 -21.92 -26.15
N CYS A 501 -5.86 -21.65 -25.69
CA CYS A 501 -7.07 -22.01 -26.44
C CYS A 501 -7.12 -21.31 -27.81
N LEU A 502 -6.76 -20.03 -27.88
CA LEU A 502 -6.72 -19.27 -29.13
C LEU A 502 -5.63 -19.79 -30.09
N SER A 503 -4.45 -20.15 -29.57
CA SER A 503 -3.39 -20.75 -30.39
C SER A 503 -3.82 -22.09 -30.98
N GLY A 504 -4.49 -22.92 -30.18
CA GLY A 504 -5.03 -24.21 -30.63
C GLY A 504 -6.12 -24.06 -31.69
N ALA A 505 -7.05 -23.12 -31.51
CA ALA A 505 -8.12 -22.85 -32.46
C ALA A 505 -7.58 -22.36 -33.83
N LEU A 506 -6.67 -21.39 -33.82
CA LEU A 506 -6.08 -20.85 -35.05
C LEU A 506 -5.24 -21.90 -35.79
N SER A 507 -4.49 -22.73 -35.05
CA SER A 507 -3.72 -23.83 -35.66
C SER A 507 -4.60 -24.92 -36.27
N ALA A 508 -5.84 -25.07 -35.79
CA ALA A 508 -6.80 -26.00 -36.35
C ALA A 508 -7.52 -25.44 -37.59
N GLU A 509 -7.72 -24.13 -37.68
CA GLU A 509 -8.21 -23.46 -38.89
C GLU A 509 -7.19 -23.52 -40.04
N ASP A 510 -5.92 -23.24 -39.77
CA ASP A 510 -4.86 -23.32 -40.79
C ASP A 510 -4.76 -24.74 -41.38
N LYS A 511 -4.96 -25.78 -40.56
CA LYS A 511 -4.99 -27.18 -41.01
C LYS A 511 -6.24 -27.59 -41.78
N LYS A 512 -7.33 -26.82 -41.71
CA LYS A 512 -8.57 -27.07 -42.48
C LYS A 512 -8.56 -26.34 -43.83
N HIS A 513 -7.69 -25.34 -43.99
CA HIS A 513 -7.56 -24.55 -45.22
C HIS A 513 -6.40 -24.98 -46.13
N LEU A 514 -5.55 -25.91 -45.66
CA LEU A 514 -4.57 -26.68 -46.43
C LEU A 514 -5.16 -28.04 -46.81
#